data_AF-A0A7C8JJ81-F1
#
_entry.id   AF-A0A7C8JJ81-F1
#
_cell.length_a   1.000
_cell.length_b   1.000
_cell.length_c   1.000
_cell.angle_alpha   90.00
_cell.angle_beta   90.00
_cell.angle_gamma   90.00
#
_symmetry.space_group_name_H-M   'P 1'
#
loop_
_entity.id
_entity.type
_entity.pdbx_description
1 polymer ?
#
loop_
_entity_poly.entity_id
_entity_poly.type
_entity_poly.pdbx_seq_one_letter_code
_entity_poly.pdbx_strand_id
1 'polypeptide(L)'
;MRNALKEIAEAIKQRTNPIRDSFPGVINHPTHGQTILNTNEPLLAEPLERDVLAYRYHHGTNLGAIFVAEKWLYGNLFPEGATGDSELDAVKAQVNLHGIDSTRQLFETFWSTTMAPEDWVFLANKASVTTVRLPIGYFSLGPDFCRSTPFEKYSGVYTNSWLYIKQYIVSAASHGIATLIDLHALPGGANGDSHSGTSSHKAELWGNSKNLKLAIECLKFIAHETKDIPFVIGLQLINEAVYGARGMYEFYDQVIDELGRINPHLNIYISDAWDINTALQYSIKMNARRGYRVVVDTHKYYTFAEEDKKLNPHQIIDKVNLAEVENNKGKGAAVVIGEYSCVMDGRSWGNIQGNERKELATRFGKKQTETWWRGCGGSFFWTYKMAWMPGGEWGFSEQTNNGAIPAPPLAAADNTAVQEGIFKASRSREDLKNASMAQHTNYWNHASPGQYFEHHRFQDGWEMGFNDALIFFTYRLNRTGGGITRTGADRIGMLDLWVKRRELEYETLEVREKGRAVDKKFLWEFGHGLRQGIKDFEHVVGFC
;
A
#
# COMPACT_ATOMS: atom_id res chain seq x y z
N MET A 1 -34.38 -16.09 -6.28
CA MET A 1 -33.40 -15.13 -5.72
C MET A 1 -33.35 -15.10 -4.19
N ARG A 2 -34.45 -14.91 -3.43
CA ARG A 2 -34.38 -14.83 -1.95
C ARG A 2 -33.78 -16.07 -1.23
N ASN A 3 -33.88 -17.28 -1.80
CA ASN A 3 -33.33 -18.49 -1.17
C ASN A 3 -31.81 -18.65 -1.37
N ALA A 4 -31.29 -18.33 -2.56
CA ALA A 4 -29.84 -18.38 -2.84
C ALA A 4 -29.03 -17.40 -1.94
N LEU A 5 -29.60 -16.24 -1.62
CA LEU A 5 -29.01 -15.30 -0.65
C LEU A 5 -29.03 -15.82 0.80
N LYS A 6 -29.97 -16.71 1.15
CA LYS A 6 -30.01 -17.38 2.45
C LYS A 6 -28.95 -18.48 2.54
N GLU A 7 -28.83 -19.31 1.52
CA GLU A 7 -27.86 -20.42 1.47
C GLU A 7 -26.41 -19.91 1.56
N ILE A 8 -26.09 -18.79 0.89
CA ILE A 8 -24.77 -18.14 0.99
C ILE A 8 -24.55 -17.56 2.40
N ALA A 9 -25.55 -16.92 3.01
CA ALA A 9 -25.44 -16.37 4.37
C ALA A 9 -25.32 -17.47 5.46
N GLU A 10 -25.95 -18.63 5.26
CA GLU A 10 -25.85 -19.78 6.15
C GLU A 10 -24.51 -20.51 6.00
N ALA A 11 -23.97 -20.63 4.77
CA ALA A 11 -22.63 -21.17 4.53
C ALA A 11 -21.51 -20.32 5.18
N ILE A 12 -21.69 -19.00 5.27
CA ILE A 12 -20.76 -18.09 5.98
C ILE A 12 -20.87 -18.26 7.50
N LYS A 13 -22.08 -18.44 8.04
CA LYS A 13 -22.30 -18.67 9.48
C LYS A 13 -21.78 -20.02 9.98
N GLN A 14 -21.85 -21.08 9.17
CA GLN A 14 -21.40 -22.42 9.59
C GLN A 14 -19.87 -22.59 9.64
N ARG A 15 -19.09 -21.65 9.07
CA ARG A 15 -17.61 -21.69 9.09
C ARG A 15 -16.96 -20.83 10.18
N THR A 16 -17.74 -20.17 11.05
CA THR A 16 -17.25 -19.12 11.97
C THR A 16 -17.51 -19.37 13.46
N ASN A 17 -17.79 -20.62 13.86
CA ASN A 17 -17.75 -21.08 15.25
C ASN A 17 -17.37 -22.58 15.28
N PRO A 18 -16.60 -23.06 16.27
CA PRO A 18 -16.73 -22.66 17.68
C PRO A 18 -15.46 -22.09 18.33
N ILE A 19 -15.63 -21.05 19.14
CA ILE A 19 -15.14 -20.90 20.54
C ILE A 19 -15.84 -19.65 21.07
N ARG A 20 -17.00 -19.82 21.71
CA ARG A 20 -17.70 -18.73 22.40
C ARG A 20 -18.68 -19.24 23.45
N ASP A 21 -18.15 -19.88 24.48
CA ASP A 21 -18.84 -20.10 25.75
C ASP A 21 -17.84 -20.10 26.91
N SER A 22 -17.58 -18.92 27.48
CA SER A 22 -17.41 -18.69 28.92
C SER A 22 -17.01 -17.23 29.24
N PHE A 23 -17.59 -16.74 30.33
CA PHE A 23 -17.29 -15.54 31.14
C PHE A 23 -18.16 -14.26 30.97
N PRO A 24 -18.73 -13.71 32.08
CA PRO A 24 -19.69 -12.59 32.06
C PRO A 24 -19.16 -11.23 32.60
N GLY A 25 -19.85 -10.13 32.27
CA GLY A 25 -19.92 -8.86 33.05
C GLY A 25 -19.34 -7.58 32.37
N VAL A 26 -20.03 -6.46 32.06
CA VAL A 26 -20.97 -5.55 32.81
C VAL A 26 -20.22 -4.54 33.72
N ILE A 27 -20.14 -3.20 33.52
CA ILE A 27 -20.40 -2.20 32.42
C ILE A 27 -19.56 -0.92 32.78
N ASN A 28 -19.20 0.00 31.85
CA ASN A 28 -19.38 1.49 31.96
C ASN A 28 -18.54 2.39 31.01
N HIS A 29 -19.13 3.55 30.64
CA HIS A 29 -18.55 4.72 29.95
C HIS A 29 -19.03 6.01 30.67
N PRO A 30 -18.48 7.21 30.42
CA PRO A 30 -17.07 7.56 30.22
C PRO A 30 -16.65 8.84 31.01
N THR A 31 -15.35 9.12 31.11
CA THR A 31 -14.84 10.49 31.41
C THR A 31 -13.71 10.86 30.46
N HIS A 32 -13.60 12.15 30.13
CA HIS A 32 -12.73 12.68 29.07
C HIS A 32 -11.23 12.44 29.30
N GLY A 33 -10.48 12.32 28.19
CA GLY A 33 -9.07 12.70 28.14
C GLY A 33 -8.05 11.63 28.52
N GLN A 34 -8.19 10.38 28.04
CA GLN A 34 -7.11 9.38 28.12
C GLN A 34 -6.87 8.65 26.80
N THR A 35 -5.61 8.27 26.61
CA THR A 35 -4.98 7.74 25.41
C THR A 35 -5.67 6.48 24.86
N ILE A 36 -5.90 6.43 23.55
CA ILE A 36 -6.46 5.25 22.87
C ILE A 36 -5.39 4.17 22.75
N LEU A 37 -5.25 3.34 23.78
CA LEU A 37 -4.68 2.00 23.72
C LEU A 37 -5.34 1.13 24.79
N ASN A 38 -6.50 0.58 24.46
CA ASN A 38 -7.12 -0.51 25.23
C ASN A 38 -7.27 -1.74 24.33
N THR A 39 -6.13 -2.22 23.83
CA THR A 39 -5.98 -3.45 23.05
C THR A 39 -5.30 -4.49 23.96
N ASN A 40 -5.98 -5.61 24.24
CA ASN A 40 -5.50 -6.67 25.13
C ASN A 40 -4.33 -7.50 24.56
N GLU A 41 -3.59 -6.97 23.59
CA GLU A 41 -2.46 -7.66 22.95
C GLU A 41 -1.16 -7.43 23.73
N PRO A 42 -0.26 -8.43 23.83
CA PRO A 42 1.08 -8.23 24.36
C PRO A 42 1.83 -7.17 23.53
N LEU A 43 2.43 -6.18 24.18
CA LEU A 43 3.09 -5.06 23.49
C LEU A 43 4.23 -5.51 22.55
N LEU A 44 4.90 -6.63 22.86
CA LEU A 44 5.90 -7.26 21.99
C LEU A 44 5.41 -8.62 21.45
N ALA A 45 4.13 -8.71 21.07
CA ALA A 45 3.61 -9.88 20.39
C ALA A 45 4.33 -10.13 19.05
N GLU A 46 4.36 -11.39 18.63
CA GLU A 46 4.72 -11.79 17.26
C GLU A 46 3.88 -11.02 16.23
N PRO A 47 4.43 -10.68 15.04
CA PRO A 47 3.69 -9.98 14.00
C PRO A 47 2.43 -10.74 13.62
N LEU A 48 1.29 -10.06 13.68
CA LEU A 48 0.03 -10.63 13.24
C LEU A 48 0.01 -10.77 11.72
N GLU A 49 -0.87 -11.60 11.18
CA GLU A 49 -1.08 -11.72 9.73
C GLU A 49 -1.30 -10.36 9.03
N ARG A 50 -2.08 -9.47 9.64
CA ARG A 50 -2.29 -8.10 9.14
C ARG A 50 -1.00 -7.28 9.11
N ASP A 51 -0.08 -7.51 10.05
CA ASP A 51 1.20 -6.83 10.09
C ASP A 51 2.11 -7.35 8.97
N VAL A 52 2.17 -8.67 8.76
CA VAL A 52 2.90 -9.23 7.61
C VAL A 52 2.35 -8.70 6.30
N LEU A 53 1.03 -8.72 6.10
CA LEU A 53 0.39 -8.23 4.88
C LEU A 53 0.63 -6.73 4.63
N ALA A 54 0.61 -5.91 5.67
CA ALA A 54 0.69 -4.45 5.56
C ALA A 54 2.11 -3.85 5.59
N TYR A 55 3.11 -4.62 6.05
CA TYR A 55 4.51 -4.16 6.09
C TYR A 55 5.43 -4.92 5.14
N ARG A 56 4.99 -6.03 4.52
CA ARG A 56 5.80 -6.75 3.53
C ARG A 56 6.08 -5.88 2.30
N TYR A 57 7.13 -6.20 1.56
CA TYR A 57 7.40 -5.50 0.30
C TYR A 57 6.20 -5.62 -0.67
N HIS A 58 5.61 -4.49 -1.06
CA HIS A 58 4.52 -4.46 -2.02
C HIS A 58 5.08 -4.53 -3.44
N HIS A 59 5.18 -5.73 -4.02
CA HIS A 59 5.33 -5.90 -5.46
C HIS A 59 3.92 -5.90 -6.06
N GLY A 60 3.57 -4.86 -6.80
CA GLY A 60 2.18 -4.60 -7.15
C GLY A 60 1.93 -3.92 -8.48
N THR A 61 0.64 -3.75 -8.77
CA THR A 61 0.13 -3.00 -9.91
C THR A 61 -1.18 -2.31 -9.54
N ASN A 62 -1.49 -1.22 -10.23
CA ASN A 62 -2.76 -0.53 -10.13
C ASN A 62 -3.84 -1.28 -10.92
N LEU A 63 -5.05 -1.31 -10.36
CA LEU A 63 -6.27 -1.66 -11.08
C LEU A 63 -6.96 -0.37 -11.57
N GLY A 64 -6.19 0.44 -12.30
CA GLY A 64 -6.57 1.76 -12.78
C GLY A 64 -7.73 1.74 -13.79
N ALA A 65 -8.44 2.85 -13.88
CA ALA A 65 -9.60 3.06 -14.74
C ALA A 65 -10.81 2.09 -14.60
N ILE A 66 -10.86 1.24 -13.55
CA ILE A 66 -11.99 0.33 -13.31
C ILE A 66 -13.13 1.00 -12.53
N PHE A 67 -12.82 1.71 -11.45
CA PHE A 67 -13.83 2.39 -10.60
C PHE A 67 -13.75 3.92 -10.64
N VAL A 68 -12.86 4.47 -11.48
CA VAL A 68 -12.73 5.89 -11.84
C VAL A 68 -12.29 5.96 -13.30
N ALA A 69 -13.21 6.13 -14.25
CA ALA A 69 -12.93 5.95 -15.67
C ALA A 69 -11.97 7.00 -16.23
N GLU A 70 -11.03 6.51 -17.04
CA GLU A 70 -10.14 7.30 -17.88
C GLU A 70 -10.27 6.87 -19.33
N LYS A 71 -10.59 7.82 -20.21
CA LYS A 71 -10.93 7.56 -21.62
C LYS A 71 -9.80 6.93 -22.44
N TRP A 72 -8.55 7.15 -22.05
CA TRP A 72 -7.39 6.57 -22.75
C TRP A 72 -7.15 5.09 -22.39
N LEU A 73 -7.60 4.62 -21.23
CA LEU A 73 -7.54 3.21 -20.82
C LEU A 73 -8.79 2.44 -21.25
N TYR A 74 -9.98 3.00 -21.03
CA TYR A 74 -11.28 2.39 -21.36
C TYR A 74 -12.19 3.33 -22.14
N GLY A 75 -11.76 3.72 -23.34
CA GLY A 75 -12.56 4.54 -24.25
C GLY A 75 -13.93 3.94 -24.59
N ASN A 76 -14.11 2.61 -24.44
CA ASN A 76 -15.37 1.91 -24.62
C ASN A 76 -16.44 2.22 -23.54
N LEU A 77 -16.08 2.85 -22.42
CA LEU A 77 -17.05 3.39 -21.46
C LEU A 77 -17.68 4.71 -21.93
N PHE A 78 -17.05 5.38 -22.90
CA PHE A 78 -17.48 6.68 -23.41
C PHE A 78 -18.22 6.44 -24.74
N PRO A 79 -19.52 6.78 -24.85
CA PRO A 79 -20.25 6.62 -26.11
C PRO A 79 -19.72 7.59 -27.18
N GLU A 80 -20.00 7.30 -28.44
CA GLU A 80 -19.58 8.15 -29.56
C GLU A 80 -20.08 9.60 -29.37
N GLY A 81 -19.20 10.57 -29.61
CA GLY A 81 -19.49 11.99 -29.39
C GLY A 81 -19.45 12.46 -27.93
N ALA A 82 -19.13 11.59 -26.95
CA ALA A 82 -18.94 12.02 -25.56
C ALA A 82 -17.81 13.08 -25.45
N THR A 83 -18.17 14.26 -24.96
CA THR A 83 -17.23 15.35 -24.64
C THR A 83 -16.62 15.12 -23.27
N GLY A 84 -15.35 15.51 -23.09
CA GLY A 84 -14.59 15.20 -21.87
C GLY A 84 -14.08 13.75 -21.83
N ASP A 85 -13.47 13.42 -20.70
CA ASP A 85 -12.60 12.26 -20.51
C ASP A 85 -12.62 11.69 -19.08
N SER A 86 -13.39 12.30 -18.18
CA SER A 86 -13.56 11.88 -16.78
C SER A 86 -14.73 10.91 -16.57
N GLU A 87 -14.77 10.26 -15.40
CA GLU A 87 -15.92 9.46 -14.94
C GLU A 87 -17.25 10.22 -15.07
N LEU A 88 -17.31 11.49 -14.64
CA LEU A 88 -18.52 12.30 -14.72
C LEU A 88 -19.02 12.44 -16.16
N ASP A 89 -18.10 12.56 -17.12
CA ASP A 89 -18.44 12.67 -18.54
C ASP A 89 -18.92 11.34 -19.11
N ALA A 90 -18.28 10.23 -18.75
CA ALA A 90 -18.71 8.89 -19.12
C ALA A 90 -20.14 8.61 -18.63
N VAL A 91 -20.39 8.76 -17.33
CA VAL A 91 -21.71 8.44 -16.75
C VAL A 91 -22.79 9.39 -17.25
N LYS A 92 -22.49 10.68 -17.41
CA LYS A 92 -23.42 11.67 -17.99
C LYS A 92 -23.79 11.33 -19.43
N ALA A 93 -22.80 11.01 -20.27
CA ALA A 93 -23.04 10.69 -21.67
C ALA A 93 -23.86 9.40 -21.82
N GLN A 94 -23.52 8.36 -21.03
CA GLN A 94 -24.26 7.10 -21.01
C GLN A 94 -25.70 7.26 -20.49
N VAL A 95 -25.92 8.01 -19.41
CA VAL A 95 -27.27 8.26 -18.87
C VAL A 95 -28.13 9.06 -19.84
N ASN A 96 -27.56 10.04 -20.55
CA ASN A 96 -28.27 10.79 -21.58
C ASN A 96 -28.70 9.92 -22.77
N LEU A 97 -27.94 8.87 -23.09
CA LEU A 97 -28.21 7.99 -24.24
C LEU A 97 -29.12 6.80 -23.91
N HIS A 98 -29.01 6.25 -22.69
CA HIS A 98 -29.65 4.97 -22.32
C HIS A 98 -30.52 5.02 -21.06
N GLY A 99 -30.48 6.11 -20.28
CA GLY A 99 -31.14 6.21 -18.98
C GLY A 99 -30.42 5.45 -17.85
N ILE A 100 -30.72 5.85 -16.61
CA ILE A 100 -29.98 5.44 -15.41
C ILE A 100 -29.89 3.92 -15.23
N ASP A 101 -30.98 3.18 -15.41
CA ASP A 101 -31.00 1.72 -15.17
C ASP A 101 -30.15 0.94 -16.19
N SER A 102 -30.17 1.34 -17.47
CA SER A 102 -29.34 0.73 -18.51
C SER A 102 -27.87 1.10 -18.33
N THR A 103 -27.57 2.36 -17.96
CA THR A 103 -26.20 2.76 -17.62
C THR A 103 -25.68 2.01 -16.39
N ARG A 104 -26.51 1.79 -15.35
CA ARG A 104 -26.15 0.94 -14.22
C ARG A 104 -25.74 -0.46 -14.69
N GLN A 105 -26.57 -1.12 -15.50
CA GLN A 105 -26.26 -2.45 -16.04
C GLN A 105 -24.96 -2.49 -16.86
N LEU A 106 -24.67 -1.44 -17.63
CA LEU A 106 -23.42 -1.30 -18.38
C LEU A 106 -22.20 -1.24 -17.45
N PHE A 107 -22.23 -0.38 -16.43
CA PHE A 107 -21.14 -0.23 -15.46
C PHE A 107 -20.98 -1.49 -14.59
N GLU A 108 -22.07 -2.11 -14.13
CA GLU A 108 -22.05 -3.38 -13.39
C GLU A 108 -21.47 -4.53 -14.21
N THR A 109 -21.81 -4.60 -15.51
CA THR A 109 -21.23 -5.57 -16.43
C THR A 109 -19.73 -5.33 -16.58
N PHE A 110 -19.30 -4.08 -16.80
CA PHE A 110 -17.90 -3.70 -16.92
C PHE A 110 -17.09 -4.06 -15.67
N TRP A 111 -17.55 -3.66 -14.47
CA TRP A 111 -16.90 -4.02 -13.21
C TRP A 111 -16.79 -5.54 -13.04
N SER A 112 -17.84 -6.29 -13.40
CA SER A 112 -17.86 -7.76 -13.25
C SER A 112 -16.96 -8.53 -14.23
N THR A 113 -16.64 -7.95 -15.39
CA THR A 113 -15.95 -8.68 -16.49
C THR A 113 -14.53 -8.20 -16.77
N THR A 114 -14.12 -7.03 -16.27
CA THR A 114 -12.79 -6.45 -16.57
C THR A 114 -11.64 -7.30 -16.03
N MET A 115 -11.82 -7.89 -14.85
CA MET A 115 -10.89 -8.86 -14.24
C MET A 115 -11.48 -10.26 -14.33
N ALA A 116 -10.96 -11.08 -15.25
CA ALA A 116 -11.29 -12.48 -15.39
C ALA A 116 -10.57 -13.34 -14.31
N PRO A 117 -11.01 -14.57 -14.02
CA PRO A 117 -10.32 -15.47 -13.10
C PRO A 117 -8.83 -15.67 -13.43
N GLU A 118 -8.49 -15.73 -14.71
CA GLU A 118 -7.13 -15.93 -15.21
C GLU A 118 -6.21 -14.74 -14.92
N ASP A 119 -6.76 -13.52 -14.80
CA ASP A 119 -6.00 -12.32 -14.43
C ASP A 119 -5.45 -12.44 -13.01
N TRP A 120 -6.27 -12.92 -12.07
CA TRP A 120 -5.86 -13.12 -10.67
C TRP A 120 -4.81 -14.24 -10.54
N VAL A 121 -4.95 -15.31 -11.33
CA VAL A 121 -3.95 -16.38 -11.42
C VAL A 121 -2.63 -15.86 -12.00
N PHE A 122 -2.68 -15.04 -13.05
CA PHE A 122 -1.48 -14.40 -13.62
C PHE A 122 -0.78 -13.51 -12.58
N LEU A 123 -1.53 -12.64 -11.90
CA LEU A 123 -1.01 -11.74 -10.88
C LEU A 123 -0.32 -12.52 -9.75
N ALA A 124 -0.97 -13.54 -9.18
CA ALA A 124 -0.45 -14.28 -8.04
C ALA A 124 0.75 -15.18 -8.38
N ASN A 125 0.68 -15.88 -9.51
CA ASN A 125 1.58 -17.02 -9.79
C ASN A 125 2.65 -16.71 -10.84
N LYS A 126 2.39 -15.81 -11.79
CA LYS A 126 3.37 -15.44 -12.84
C LYS A 126 4.05 -14.12 -12.54
N ALA A 127 3.29 -13.09 -12.19
CA ALA A 127 3.82 -11.78 -11.80
C ALA A 127 4.25 -11.74 -10.32
N SER A 128 3.92 -12.76 -9.53
CA SER A 128 4.23 -12.84 -8.09
C SER A 128 3.71 -11.67 -7.23
N VAL A 129 2.70 -10.94 -7.70
CA VAL A 129 2.12 -9.76 -7.04
C VAL A 129 1.70 -10.05 -5.60
N THR A 130 2.08 -9.17 -4.67
CA THR A 130 1.73 -9.26 -3.24
C THR A 130 0.55 -8.36 -2.88
N THR A 131 0.37 -7.26 -3.60
CA THR A 131 -0.63 -6.22 -3.30
C THR A 131 -1.07 -5.54 -4.60
N VAL A 132 -2.36 -5.29 -4.77
CA VAL A 132 -2.89 -4.38 -5.80
C VAL A 132 -3.27 -3.04 -5.18
N ARG A 133 -3.06 -1.95 -5.92
CA ARG A 133 -3.62 -0.63 -5.60
C ARG A 133 -4.94 -0.49 -6.34
N LEU A 134 -6.00 -0.11 -5.65
CA LEU A 134 -7.38 -0.08 -6.17
C LEU A 134 -7.93 1.36 -6.09
N PRO A 135 -7.73 2.16 -7.16
CA PRO A 135 -8.36 3.46 -7.33
C PRO A 135 -9.88 3.36 -7.31
N ILE A 136 -10.53 4.15 -6.44
CA ILE A 136 -11.98 4.30 -6.35
C ILE A 136 -12.36 5.78 -6.21
N GLY A 137 -13.59 6.13 -6.60
CA GLY A 137 -14.14 7.47 -6.39
C GLY A 137 -15.10 7.53 -5.21
N TYR A 138 -15.33 8.73 -4.70
CA TYR A 138 -16.35 8.94 -3.67
C TYR A 138 -17.76 8.50 -4.12
N PHE A 139 -18.05 8.63 -5.42
CA PHE A 139 -19.29 8.15 -6.04
C PHE A 139 -19.41 6.62 -6.02
N SER A 140 -18.29 5.89 -6.08
CA SER A 140 -18.24 4.42 -6.05
C SER A 140 -18.64 3.85 -4.68
N LEU A 141 -18.70 4.69 -3.63
CA LEU A 141 -19.21 4.32 -2.30
C LEU A 141 -20.75 4.23 -2.25
N GLY A 142 -21.44 4.76 -3.27
CA GLY A 142 -22.88 4.63 -3.46
C GLY A 142 -23.63 5.97 -3.50
N PRO A 143 -24.95 5.94 -3.79
CA PRO A 143 -25.75 7.13 -4.13
C PRO A 143 -25.73 8.22 -3.05
N ASP A 144 -25.61 7.81 -1.79
CA ASP A 144 -25.61 8.68 -0.60
C ASP A 144 -24.43 9.67 -0.57
N PHE A 145 -23.30 9.31 -1.18
CA PHE A 145 -22.10 10.14 -1.29
C PHE A 145 -22.13 11.08 -2.50
N CYS A 146 -23.06 10.88 -3.44
CA CYS A 146 -23.26 11.75 -4.61
C CYS A 146 -24.16 12.98 -4.32
N ARG A 147 -24.75 13.08 -3.12
CA ARG A 147 -25.65 14.20 -2.76
C ARG A 147 -24.92 15.53 -2.69
N SER A 148 -25.51 16.56 -3.29
CA SER A 148 -24.94 17.91 -3.42
C SER A 148 -23.61 17.97 -4.17
N THR A 149 -23.34 17.00 -5.05
CA THR A 149 -22.17 16.98 -5.94
C THR A 149 -22.60 16.92 -7.41
N PRO A 150 -21.69 17.11 -8.38
CA PRO A 150 -22.01 16.96 -9.82
C PRO A 150 -22.59 15.59 -10.19
N PHE A 151 -22.37 14.56 -9.36
CA PHE A 151 -22.82 13.18 -9.58
C PHE A 151 -24.26 12.93 -9.10
N GLU A 152 -24.91 13.85 -8.39
CA GLU A 152 -26.21 13.63 -7.74
C GLU A 152 -27.28 13.06 -8.70
N LYS A 153 -27.35 13.61 -9.91
CA LYS A 153 -28.32 13.21 -10.96
C LYS A 153 -28.04 11.84 -11.58
N TYR A 154 -26.83 11.32 -11.44
CA TYR A 154 -26.38 10.03 -11.99
C TYR A 154 -26.16 8.98 -10.91
N SER A 155 -26.36 9.37 -9.63
CA SER A 155 -26.11 8.56 -8.42
C SER A 155 -26.67 7.14 -8.46
N GLY A 156 -27.83 6.93 -9.10
CA GLY A 156 -28.44 5.61 -9.29
C GLY A 156 -27.58 4.59 -10.06
N VAL A 157 -26.64 5.04 -10.89
CA VAL A 157 -25.65 4.16 -11.57
C VAL A 157 -24.74 3.47 -10.55
N TYR A 158 -24.40 4.14 -9.45
CA TYR A 158 -23.45 3.65 -8.45
C TYR A 158 -24.08 2.79 -7.34
N THR A 159 -25.37 2.46 -7.44
CA THR A 159 -26.15 1.73 -6.43
C THR A 159 -25.42 0.49 -5.88
N ASN A 160 -24.77 -0.30 -6.75
CA ASN A 160 -24.05 -1.51 -6.38
C ASN A 160 -22.52 -1.39 -6.49
N SER A 161 -21.96 -0.20 -6.76
CA SER A 161 -20.52 -0.04 -7.06
C SER A 161 -19.62 -0.55 -5.92
N TRP A 162 -19.97 -0.23 -4.66
CA TRP A 162 -19.26 -0.73 -3.48
C TRP A 162 -19.30 -2.27 -3.31
N LEU A 163 -20.35 -2.94 -3.83
CA LEU A 163 -20.40 -4.40 -3.83
C LEU A 163 -19.33 -5.00 -4.75
N TYR A 164 -19.11 -4.41 -5.92
CA TYR A 164 -18.06 -4.83 -6.85
C TYR A 164 -16.66 -4.53 -6.30
N ILE A 165 -16.45 -3.39 -5.65
CA ILE A 165 -15.18 -3.10 -4.94
C ILE A 165 -14.88 -4.19 -3.89
N LYS A 166 -15.88 -4.61 -3.10
CA LYS A 166 -15.72 -5.72 -2.15
C LYS A 166 -15.47 -7.07 -2.83
N GLN A 167 -16.05 -7.34 -4.00
CA GLN A 167 -15.74 -8.54 -4.80
C GLN A 167 -14.29 -8.56 -5.30
N TYR A 168 -13.72 -7.40 -5.67
CA TYR A 168 -12.30 -7.29 -6.05
C TYR A 168 -11.38 -7.57 -4.86
N ILE A 169 -11.68 -7.00 -3.69
CA ILE A 169 -10.92 -7.27 -2.44
C ILE A 169 -10.95 -8.76 -2.09
N VAL A 170 -12.13 -9.40 -2.16
CA VAL A 170 -12.28 -10.84 -1.89
C VAL A 170 -11.56 -11.70 -2.95
N SER A 171 -11.59 -11.31 -4.22
CA SER A 171 -10.91 -12.03 -5.31
C SER A 171 -9.38 -11.91 -5.22
N ALA A 172 -8.86 -10.74 -4.84
CA ALA A 172 -7.45 -10.58 -4.53
C ALA A 172 -7.04 -11.45 -3.33
N ALA A 173 -7.81 -11.38 -2.23
CA ALA A 173 -7.53 -12.13 -1.00
C ALA A 173 -7.55 -13.65 -1.21
N SER A 174 -8.47 -14.18 -2.04
CA SER A 174 -8.51 -15.61 -2.39
C SER A 174 -7.32 -16.11 -3.22
N HIS A 175 -6.50 -15.18 -3.73
CA HIS A 175 -5.23 -15.46 -4.40
C HIS A 175 -4.00 -15.05 -3.56
N GLY A 176 -4.17 -14.68 -2.29
CA GLY A 176 -3.07 -14.23 -1.43
C GLY A 176 -2.53 -12.83 -1.77
N ILE A 177 -3.29 -12.04 -2.53
CA ILE A 177 -2.99 -10.67 -2.94
C ILE A 177 -3.75 -9.71 -2.01
N ALA A 178 -3.04 -8.77 -1.39
CA ALA A 178 -3.63 -7.71 -0.58
C ALA A 178 -4.15 -6.55 -1.43
N THR A 179 -4.93 -5.65 -0.84
CA THR A 179 -5.46 -4.44 -1.49
C THR A 179 -5.10 -3.20 -0.69
N LEU A 180 -4.40 -2.26 -1.33
CA LEU A 180 -4.37 -0.85 -0.92
C LEU A 180 -5.56 -0.17 -1.59
N ILE A 181 -6.50 0.34 -0.81
CA ILE A 181 -7.62 1.12 -1.35
C ILE A 181 -7.14 2.56 -1.52
N ASP A 182 -7.42 3.16 -2.67
CA ASP A 182 -7.06 4.55 -2.96
C ASP A 182 -8.31 5.36 -3.27
N LEU A 183 -8.58 6.38 -2.45
CA LEU A 183 -9.63 7.36 -2.74
C LEU A 183 -9.09 8.34 -3.78
N HIS A 184 -9.10 7.89 -5.03
CA HIS A 184 -8.46 8.52 -6.17
C HIS A 184 -9.23 9.76 -6.64
N ALA A 185 -10.56 9.67 -6.69
CA ALA A 185 -11.45 10.78 -7.02
C ALA A 185 -12.20 11.27 -5.78
N LEU A 186 -11.80 12.43 -5.25
CA LEU A 186 -12.42 13.11 -4.10
C LEU A 186 -13.52 14.09 -4.53
N PRO A 187 -14.46 14.45 -3.63
CA PRO A 187 -15.41 15.53 -3.88
C PRO A 187 -14.71 16.84 -4.26
N GLY A 188 -14.97 17.34 -5.47
CA GLY A 188 -14.34 18.55 -6.02
C GLY A 188 -12.93 18.37 -6.59
N GLY A 189 -12.31 17.19 -6.50
CA GLY A 189 -10.97 16.92 -7.00
C GLY A 189 -9.85 17.51 -6.12
N ALA A 190 -8.81 16.70 -5.88
CA ALA A 190 -7.60 17.15 -5.16
C ALA A 190 -6.54 17.77 -6.10
N ASN A 191 -6.67 17.53 -7.40
CA ASN A 191 -5.97 18.15 -8.52
C ASN A 191 -6.99 18.60 -9.60
N GLY A 192 -6.51 19.02 -10.77
CA GLY A 192 -7.36 19.42 -11.91
C GLY A 192 -7.47 18.39 -13.03
N ASP A 193 -6.89 17.21 -12.86
CA ASP A 193 -6.81 16.19 -13.92
C ASP A 193 -8.09 15.35 -13.94
N SER A 194 -8.42 14.79 -15.11
CA SER A 194 -9.71 14.10 -15.32
C SER A 194 -9.84 12.82 -14.48
N HIS A 195 -8.73 12.22 -14.04
CA HIS A 195 -8.68 11.14 -13.05
C HIS A 195 -9.16 11.55 -11.65
N SER A 196 -9.28 12.85 -11.31
CA SER A 196 -10.05 13.31 -10.14
C SER A 196 -11.57 13.08 -10.28
N GLY A 197 -12.04 12.46 -11.37
CA GLY A 197 -13.43 12.10 -11.62
C GLY A 197 -14.27 13.19 -12.29
N THR A 198 -13.71 14.38 -12.51
CA THR A 198 -14.36 15.48 -13.25
C THR A 198 -13.37 16.26 -14.11
N SER A 199 -13.69 16.54 -15.36
CA SER A 199 -12.92 17.48 -16.21
C SER A 199 -13.23 18.95 -15.88
N SER A 200 -13.17 19.30 -14.58
CA SER A 200 -13.36 20.66 -14.06
C SER A 200 -12.12 21.54 -14.24
N HIS A 201 -10.95 20.92 -14.41
CA HIS A 201 -9.63 21.54 -14.45
C HIS A 201 -9.27 22.35 -13.20
N LYS A 202 -9.82 21.96 -12.04
CA LYS A 202 -9.64 22.64 -10.75
C LYS A 202 -9.64 21.67 -9.58
N ALA A 203 -8.77 21.93 -8.61
CA ALA A 203 -8.72 21.25 -7.32
C ALA A 203 -9.70 21.87 -6.30
N GLU A 204 -11.01 21.72 -6.53
CA GLU A 204 -12.08 22.35 -5.74
C GLU A 204 -12.33 21.66 -4.38
N LEU A 205 -11.60 20.59 -4.04
CA LEU A 205 -11.53 20.08 -2.67
C LEU A 205 -11.01 21.16 -1.70
N TRP A 206 -9.95 21.86 -2.11
CA TRP A 206 -9.24 22.80 -1.25
C TRP A 206 -10.01 24.11 -1.08
N GLY A 207 -10.08 24.61 0.15
CA GLY A 207 -10.88 25.80 0.49
C GLY A 207 -12.40 25.59 0.53
N ASN A 208 -12.90 24.39 0.23
CA ASN A 208 -14.34 24.07 0.28
C ASN A 208 -14.66 23.12 1.45
N SER A 209 -15.23 23.67 2.52
CA SER A 209 -15.56 22.90 3.74
C SER A 209 -16.60 21.80 3.53
N LYS A 210 -17.46 21.89 2.51
CA LYS A 210 -18.42 20.81 2.17
C LYS A 210 -17.70 19.63 1.54
N ASN A 211 -16.78 19.90 0.61
CA ASN A 211 -15.98 18.87 -0.07
C ASN A 211 -15.06 18.15 0.93
N LEU A 212 -14.33 18.90 1.76
CA LEU A 212 -13.48 18.34 2.82
C LEU A 212 -14.28 17.48 3.80
N LYS A 213 -15.45 17.93 4.24
CA LYS A 213 -16.32 17.15 5.14
C LYS A 213 -16.81 15.86 4.47
N LEU A 214 -17.24 15.93 3.21
CA LEU A 214 -17.69 14.73 2.48
C LEU A 214 -16.54 13.74 2.28
N ALA A 215 -15.33 14.21 1.95
CA ALA A 215 -14.13 13.38 1.86
C ALA A 215 -13.83 12.64 3.18
N ILE A 216 -13.93 13.32 4.34
CA ILE A 216 -13.76 12.69 5.66
C ILE A 216 -14.80 11.58 5.87
N GLU A 217 -16.07 11.81 5.54
CA GLU A 217 -17.11 10.77 5.68
C GLU A 217 -16.90 9.58 4.72
N CYS A 218 -16.41 9.83 3.50
CA CYS A 218 -16.00 8.77 2.57
C CYS A 218 -14.90 7.88 3.17
N LEU A 219 -13.84 8.50 3.71
CA LEU A 219 -12.69 7.79 4.29
C LEU A 219 -13.10 7.00 5.55
N LYS A 220 -13.95 7.58 6.40
CA LYS A 220 -14.54 6.88 7.56
C LYS A 220 -15.39 5.68 7.15
N PHE A 221 -16.20 5.81 6.11
CA PHE A 221 -16.99 4.70 5.58
C PHE A 221 -16.11 3.54 5.10
N ILE A 222 -15.08 3.84 4.30
CA ILE A 222 -14.12 2.83 3.82
C ILE A 222 -13.44 2.13 5.01
N ALA A 223 -12.96 2.87 6.01
CA ALA A 223 -12.32 2.30 7.20
C ALA A 223 -13.29 1.42 8.02
N HIS A 224 -14.56 1.82 8.16
CA HIS A 224 -15.57 1.02 8.86
C HIS A 224 -15.89 -0.30 8.14
N GLU A 225 -15.99 -0.28 6.82
CA GLU A 225 -16.30 -1.46 5.99
C GLU A 225 -15.11 -2.44 5.86
N THR A 226 -13.88 -2.00 6.17
CA THR A 226 -12.66 -2.79 5.89
C THR A 226 -11.82 -3.15 7.12
N LYS A 227 -12.08 -2.56 8.30
CA LYS A 227 -11.30 -2.78 9.54
C LYS A 227 -11.09 -4.25 9.95
N ASP A 228 -12.02 -5.13 9.59
CA ASP A 228 -12.03 -6.55 9.94
C ASP A 228 -11.55 -7.46 8.77
N ILE A 229 -10.97 -6.87 7.72
CA ILE A 229 -10.44 -7.58 6.53
C ILE A 229 -8.90 -7.46 6.53
N PRO A 230 -8.13 -8.48 6.98
CA PRO A 230 -6.66 -8.41 7.04
C PRO A 230 -5.96 -8.14 5.71
N PHE A 231 -6.62 -8.45 4.58
CA PHE A 231 -6.10 -8.21 3.23
C PHE A 231 -6.30 -6.78 2.73
N VAL A 232 -7.07 -5.93 3.43
CA VAL A 232 -7.04 -4.47 3.19
C VAL A 232 -5.92 -3.90 4.03
N ILE A 233 -4.80 -3.59 3.38
CA ILE A 233 -3.54 -3.26 4.09
C ILE A 233 -3.38 -1.79 4.41
N GLY A 234 -4.22 -0.93 3.82
CA GLY A 234 -4.22 0.49 4.07
C GLY A 234 -5.23 1.25 3.23
N LEU A 235 -5.27 2.55 3.48
CA LEU A 235 -6.10 3.52 2.76
C LEU A 235 -5.23 4.72 2.35
N GLN A 236 -5.06 4.92 1.04
CA GLN A 236 -4.54 6.16 0.46
C GLN A 236 -5.65 7.22 0.53
N LEU A 237 -5.38 8.30 1.27
CA LEU A 237 -6.39 9.33 1.57
C LEU A 237 -6.74 10.18 0.35
N ILE A 238 -5.74 10.41 -0.49
CA ILE A 238 -5.75 11.26 -1.69
C ILE A 238 -4.71 10.69 -2.65
N ASN A 239 -5.03 10.50 -3.92
CA ASN A 239 -4.06 10.06 -4.94
C ASN A 239 -2.93 11.08 -5.18
N GLU A 240 -3.21 12.12 -5.97
CA GLU A 240 -2.25 13.16 -6.40
C GLU A 240 -2.79 14.54 -6.00
N ALA A 241 -2.45 15.01 -4.80
CA ALA A 241 -2.82 16.37 -4.38
C ALA A 241 -2.06 17.42 -5.21
N VAL A 242 -2.71 18.55 -5.53
CA VAL A 242 -2.02 19.66 -6.17
C VAL A 242 -0.90 20.22 -5.28
N TYR A 243 0.24 20.56 -5.87
CA TYR A 243 1.37 21.18 -5.18
C TYR A 243 0.93 22.44 -4.41
N GLY A 244 1.37 22.56 -3.16
CA GLY A 244 1.05 23.71 -2.30
C GLY A 244 -0.41 23.80 -1.83
N ALA A 245 -1.16 22.70 -1.87
CA ALA A 245 -2.56 22.64 -1.40
C ALA A 245 -2.73 23.18 0.04
N ARG A 246 -3.39 24.35 0.15
CA ARG A 246 -3.66 25.00 1.44
C ARG A 246 -4.65 24.19 2.29
N GLY A 247 -4.24 23.83 3.50
CA GLY A 247 -5.06 23.04 4.43
C GLY A 247 -4.88 21.53 4.31
N MET A 248 -3.97 21.05 3.45
CA MET A 248 -3.78 19.62 3.20
C MET A 248 -3.26 18.85 4.42
N TYR A 249 -2.25 19.38 5.12
CA TYR A 249 -1.69 18.72 6.29
C TYR A 249 -2.63 18.79 7.51
N GLU A 250 -3.42 19.86 7.63
CA GLU A 250 -4.49 19.97 8.63
C GLU A 250 -5.65 19.00 8.34
N PHE A 251 -5.98 18.76 7.06
CA PHE A 251 -6.91 17.72 6.64
C PHE A 251 -6.36 16.32 6.94
N TYR A 252 -5.07 16.06 6.67
CA TYR A 252 -4.42 14.80 7.04
C TYR A 252 -4.44 14.59 8.56
N ASP A 253 -4.06 15.58 9.37
CA ASP A 253 -4.12 15.51 10.84
C ASP A 253 -5.53 15.11 11.31
N GLN A 254 -6.58 15.76 10.78
CA GLN A 254 -7.96 15.44 11.13
C GLN A 254 -8.38 14.03 10.70
N VAL A 255 -8.12 13.65 9.45
CA VAL A 255 -8.50 12.31 8.94
C VAL A 255 -7.79 11.21 9.71
N ILE A 256 -6.48 11.35 9.93
CA ILE A 256 -5.66 10.35 10.61
C ILE A 256 -6.19 10.11 12.03
N ASP A 257 -6.58 11.16 12.75
CA ASP A 257 -7.20 11.06 14.08
C ASP A 257 -8.58 10.38 14.07
N GLU A 258 -9.43 10.65 13.07
CA GLU A 258 -10.73 9.95 12.93
C GLU A 258 -10.56 8.47 12.55
N LEU A 259 -9.68 8.16 11.61
CA LEU A 259 -9.45 6.79 11.16
C LEU A 259 -8.77 5.94 12.23
N GLY A 260 -7.84 6.50 13.02
CA GLY A 260 -7.19 5.82 14.14
C GLY A 260 -8.17 5.39 15.24
N ARG A 261 -9.30 6.08 15.40
CA ARG A 261 -10.40 5.68 16.31
C ARG A 261 -11.24 4.52 15.77
N ILE A 262 -11.33 4.39 14.44
CA ILE A 262 -12.13 3.37 13.75
C ILE A 262 -11.34 2.06 13.59
N ASN A 263 -10.08 2.18 13.17
CA ASN A 263 -9.17 1.05 12.97
C ASN A 263 -7.74 1.45 13.41
N PRO A 264 -7.34 1.17 14.67
CA PRO A 264 -6.01 1.51 15.20
C PRO A 264 -4.87 0.65 14.61
N HIS A 265 -5.14 -0.20 13.61
CA HIS A 265 -4.15 -0.99 12.88
C HIS A 265 -4.03 -0.60 11.39
N LEU A 266 -4.79 0.39 10.92
CA LEU A 266 -4.76 0.83 9.51
C LEU A 266 -3.45 1.57 9.20
N ASN A 267 -2.72 1.15 8.17
CA ASN A 267 -1.70 2.00 7.56
C ASN A 267 -2.40 3.06 6.70
N ILE A 268 -2.06 4.32 6.93
CA ILE A 268 -2.62 5.46 6.22
C ILE A 268 -1.58 5.96 5.23
N TYR A 269 -1.94 6.00 3.95
CA TYR A 269 -1.06 6.45 2.89
C TYR A 269 -1.48 7.88 2.50
N ILE A 270 -0.51 8.75 2.27
CA ILE A 270 -0.73 10.15 1.87
C ILE A 270 -0.04 10.47 0.56
N SER A 271 -0.69 11.28 -0.28
CA SER A 271 -0.04 11.90 -1.44
C SER A 271 1.12 12.78 -0.99
N ASP A 272 2.26 12.68 -1.68
CA ASP A 272 3.38 13.61 -1.50
C ASP A 272 3.09 15.02 -2.04
N ALA A 273 2.01 15.22 -2.79
CA ALA A 273 1.64 16.46 -3.46
C ALA A 273 2.76 17.05 -4.34
N TRP A 274 3.58 16.17 -4.93
CA TRP A 274 4.79 16.50 -5.69
C TRP A 274 5.91 17.17 -4.85
N ASP A 275 5.85 17.06 -3.51
CA ASP A 275 6.89 17.45 -2.56
C ASP A 275 7.13 16.36 -1.50
N ILE A 276 7.78 15.28 -1.95
CA ILE A 276 8.17 14.15 -1.11
C ILE A 276 9.01 14.56 0.11
N ASN A 277 9.80 15.63 0.04
CA ASN A 277 10.63 16.05 1.17
C ASN A 277 9.78 16.60 2.32
N THR A 278 8.78 17.45 2.02
CA THR A 278 7.84 17.93 3.03
C THR A 278 6.94 16.80 3.55
N ALA A 279 6.44 15.92 2.66
CA ALA A 279 5.64 14.76 3.06
C ALA A 279 6.41 13.76 3.93
N LEU A 280 7.70 13.56 3.69
CA LEU A 280 8.60 12.78 4.54
C LEU A 280 8.76 13.42 5.93
N GLN A 281 8.99 14.73 6.02
CA GLN A 281 9.08 15.38 7.35
C GLN A 281 7.76 15.29 8.13
N TYR A 282 6.61 15.40 7.44
CA TYR A 282 5.29 15.20 8.06
C TYR A 282 5.12 13.76 8.56
N SER A 283 5.36 12.74 7.74
CA SER A 283 5.21 11.33 8.14
C SER A 283 6.15 10.95 9.29
N ILE A 284 7.42 11.39 9.28
CA ILE A 284 8.37 11.20 10.40
C ILE A 284 7.81 11.75 11.71
N LYS A 285 7.28 12.99 11.69
CA LYS A 285 6.68 13.65 12.86
C LYS A 285 5.44 12.89 13.36
N MET A 286 4.63 12.35 12.46
CA MET A 286 3.43 11.57 12.82
C MET A 286 3.81 10.19 13.37
N ASN A 287 4.73 9.47 12.73
CA ASN A 287 5.16 8.12 13.12
C ASN A 287 5.99 8.11 14.42
N ALA A 288 6.47 9.26 14.88
CA ALA A 288 7.04 9.42 16.22
C ALA A 288 5.96 9.41 17.35
N ARG A 289 4.67 9.53 17.01
CA ARG A 289 3.53 9.46 17.95
C ARG A 289 2.99 8.02 18.00
N ARG A 290 2.61 7.54 19.19
CA ARG A 290 2.08 6.18 19.38
C ARG A 290 0.76 5.99 18.62
N GLY A 291 0.61 4.85 17.95
CA GLY A 291 -0.60 4.44 17.22
C GLY A 291 -0.69 4.92 15.75
N TYR A 292 0.12 5.90 15.36
CA TYR A 292 0.12 6.46 14.01
C TYR A 292 1.02 5.66 13.05
N ARG A 293 0.55 5.45 11.81
CA ARG A 293 1.23 4.67 10.77
C ARG A 293 1.04 5.34 9.41
N VAL A 294 1.79 6.41 9.17
CA VAL A 294 1.73 7.22 7.94
C VAL A 294 2.80 6.76 6.96
N VAL A 295 2.37 6.42 5.75
CA VAL A 295 3.20 6.06 4.60
C VAL A 295 3.08 7.16 3.56
N VAL A 296 4.19 7.58 2.95
CA VAL A 296 4.17 8.53 1.83
C VAL A 296 4.03 7.74 0.52
N ASP A 297 3.06 8.10 -0.29
CA ASP A 297 2.94 7.66 -1.68
C ASP A 297 3.58 8.71 -2.59
N THR A 298 4.48 8.29 -3.49
CA THR A 298 5.15 9.15 -4.47
C THR A 298 5.07 8.51 -5.85
N HIS A 299 4.80 9.31 -6.87
CA HIS A 299 4.67 8.85 -8.25
C HIS A 299 5.93 9.18 -9.05
N LYS A 300 6.50 8.19 -9.74
CA LYS A 300 7.78 8.33 -10.46
C LYS A 300 7.60 8.03 -11.94
N TYR A 301 7.22 9.06 -12.69
CA TYR A 301 7.13 9.05 -14.16
C TYR A 301 8.29 9.83 -14.79
N TYR A 302 8.87 9.28 -15.86
CA TYR A 302 10.01 9.87 -16.59
C TYR A 302 9.63 10.24 -18.05
N THR A 303 8.35 10.52 -18.28
CA THR A 303 7.80 10.82 -19.62
C THR A 303 7.02 12.14 -19.70
N PHE A 304 6.68 12.78 -18.57
CA PHE A 304 5.79 13.95 -18.56
C PHE A 304 6.51 15.29 -18.34
N ALA A 305 7.58 15.33 -17.56
CA ALA A 305 8.37 16.55 -17.33
C ALA A 305 9.17 16.94 -18.58
N GLU A 306 9.23 18.23 -18.93
CA GLU A 306 9.98 18.70 -20.10
C GLU A 306 11.50 18.50 -19.97
N GLU A 307 12.00 18.26 -18.75
CA GLU A 307 13.39 17.92 -18.46
C GLU A 307 13.71 16.50 -18.94
N ASP A 308 12.81 15.54 -18.73
CA ASP A 308 12.99 14.14 -19.16
C ASP A 308 12.87 13.97 -20.68
N LYS A 309 11.99 14.75 -21.31
CA LYS A 309 11.78 14.72 -22.77
C LYS A 309 12.96 15.27 -23.58
N LYS A 310 13.97 15.84 -22.91
CA LYS A 310 15.26 16.27 -23.49
C LYS A 310 16.36 15.21 -23.33
N LEU A 311 16.11 14.15 -22.56
CA LEU A 311 17.05 13.06 -22.29
C LEU A 311 16.80 11.88 -23.22
N ASN A 312 17.87 11.24 -23.68
CA ASN A 312 17.79 9.96 -24.39
C ASN A 312 17.54 8.78 -23.40
N PRO A 313 17.24 7.55 -23.87
CA PRO A 313 16.81 6.48 -22.98
C PRO A 313 17.89 6.05 -21.97
N HIS A 314 19.17 6.12 -22.34
CA HIS A 314 20.27 5.83 -21.42
C HIS A 314 20.33 6.85 -20.28
N GLN A 315 20.21 8.14 -20.61
CA GLN A 315 20.20 9.21 -19.61
C GLN A 315 18.99 9.12 -18.67
N ILE A 316 17.83 8.69 -19.16
CA ILE A 316 16.65 8.43 -18.32
C ILE A 316 16.90 7.24 -17.38
N ILE A 317 17.46 6.14 -17.88
CA ILE A 317 17.85 4.97 -17.07
C ILE A 317 18.83 5.38 -15.96
N ASP A 318 19.85 6.18 -16.28
CA ASP A 318 20.86 6.64 -15.32
C ASP A 318 20.28 7.63 -14.28
N LYS A 319 19.23 8.39 -14.64
CA LYS A 319 18.53 9.32 -13.74
C LYS A 319 17.75 8.61 -12.62
N VAL A 320 17.34 7.35 -12.79
CA VAL A 320 16.52 6.61 -11.82
C VAL A 320 17.24 6.44 -10.47
N ASN A 321 16.68 7.07 -9.43
CA ASN A 321 17.21 7.05 -8.06
C ASN A 321 16.11 7.33 -7.00
N LEU A 322 16.46 7.18 -5.72
CA LEU A 322 15.63 7.52 -4.55
C LEU A 322 16.38 8.38 -3.51
N ALA A 323 17.27 9.29 -3.93
CA ALA A 323 18.12 10.06 -3.02
C ALA A 323 17.34 10.81 -1.92
N GLU A 324 16.13 11.26 -2.24
CA GLU A 324 15.18 11.94 -1.34
C GLU A 324 14.77 11.05 -0.15
N VAL A 325 14.61 9.74 -0.41
CA VAL A 325 14.27 8.72 0.58
C VAL A 325 15.51 8.25 1.34
N GLU A 326 16.65 8.07 0.65
CA GLU A 326 17.94 7.71 1.27
C GLU A 326 18.32 8.70 2.39
N ASN A 327 18.15 10.01 2.15
CA ASN A 327 18.37 11.08 3.13
C ASN A 327 17.48 11.01 4.39
N ASN A 328 16.46 10.15 4.38
CA ASN A 328 15.50 9.98 5.46
C ASN A 328 15.46 8.55 6.05
N LYS A 329 16.33 7.64 5.58
CA LYS A 329 16.52 6.31 6.19
C LYS A 329 16.89 6.41 7.67
N GLY A 330 16.38 5.47 8.45
CA GLY A 330 16.52 5.43 9.91
C GLY A 330 15.47 6.25 10.67
N LYS A 331 14.74 7.18 10.02
CA LYS A 331 13.91 8.18 10.73
C LYS A 331 12.46 7.75 11.00
N GLY A 332 12.07 6.55 10.59
CA GLY A 332 10.70 6.03 10.78
C GLY A 332 9.69 6.46 9.72
N ALA A 333 10.17 6.91 8.56
CA ALA A 333 9.34 7.11 7.37
C ALA A 333 9.12 5.79 6.62
N ALA A 334 7.99 5.63 5.95
CA ALA A 334 7.84 4.65 4.88
C ALA A 334 7.44 5.36 3.59
N VAL A 335 7.94 4.87 2.47
CA VAL A 335 7.59 5.33 1.13
C VAL A 335 7.15 4.14 0.30
N VAL A 336 6.15 4.32 -0.55
CA VAL A 336 5.85 3.43 -1.68
C VAL A 336 5.86 4.22 -2.98
N ILE A 337 6.14 3.54 -4.09
CA ILE A 337 5.94 4.09 -5.43
C ILE A 337 4.54 3.68 -5.88
N GLY A 338 3.51 4.47 -5.59
CA GLY A 338 2.11 4.16 -5.93
C GLY A 338 1.87 4.11 -7.43
N GLU A 339 2.68 4.83 -8.22
CA GLU A 339 2.63 4.80 -9.67
C GLU A 339 4.00 4.99 -10.32
N TYR A 340 4.28 4.13 -11.30
CA TYR A 340 5.38 4.23 -12.25
C TYR A 340 5.06 3.40 -13.51
N SER A 341 5.74 3.65 -14.63
CA SER A 341 5.61 2.84 -15.85
C SER A 341 6.96 2.66 -16.57
N CYS A 342 7.00 1.88 -17.65
CA CYS A 342 8.20 1.73 -18.48
C CYS A 342 8.28 2.76 -19.62
N VAL A 343 7.43 3.79 -19.59
CA VAL A 343 7.22 4.72 -20.72
C VAL A 343 8.25 5.84 -20.70
N MET A 344 8.70 6.21 -21.90
CA MET A 344 9.47 7.41 -22.19
C MET A 344 8.82 8.14 -23.39
N ASP A 345 9.01 9.46 -23.45
CA ASP A 345 8.41 10.31 -24.49
C ASP A 345 8.98 10.01 -25.88
N GLY A 346 8.21 10.29 -26.94
CA GLY A 346 8.66 10.11 -28.31
C GLY A 346 9.95 10.89 -28.64
N ARG A 347 10.14 12.06 -28.01
CA ARG A 347 11.37 12.86 -28.11
C ARG A 347 12.58 12.16 -27.50
N SER A 348 12.38 11.45 -26.38
CA SER A 348 13.43 10.68 -25.73
C SER A 348 13.87 9.49 -26.57
N TRP A 349 12.95 8.81 -27.26
CA TRP A 349 13.29 7.73 -28.20
C TRP A 349 13.98 8.22 -29.47
N GLY A 350 13.53 9.36 -30.02
CA GLY A 350 14.02 9.87 -31.30
C GLY A 350 13.84 8.83 -32.42
N ASN A 351 14.94 8.32 -32.95
CA ASN A 351 14.95 7.30 -34.01
C ASN A 351 15.06 5.84 -33.50
N ILE A 352 15.15 5.62 -32.18
CA ILE A 352 15.31 4.29 -31.57
C ILE A 352 13.99 3.51 -31.66
N GLN A 353 14.02 2.34 -32.30
CA GLN A 353 12.83 1.54 -32.62
C GLN A 353 13.11 0.03 -32.50
N GLY A 354 12.07 -0.79 -32.68
CA GLY A 354 12.18 -2.25 -32.74
C GLY A 354 12.82 -2.88 -31.51
N ASN A 355 13.77 -3.81 -31.74
CA ASN A 355 14.42 -4.58 -30.67
C ASN A 355 15.24 -3.70 -29.71
N GLU A 356 15.88 -2.64 -30.20
CA GLU A 356 16.67 -1.72 -29.37
C GLU A 356 15.78 -0.97 -28.36
N ARG A 357 14.64 -0.43 -28.83
CA ARG A 357 13.63 0.17 -27.95
C ARG A 357 13.13 -0.84 -26.91
N LYS A 358 12.85 -2.08 -27.32
CA LYS A 358 12.41 -3.14 -26.39
C LYS A 358 13.46 -3.47 -25.34
N GLU A 359 14.73 -3.57 -25.71
CA GLU A 359 15.83 -3.80 -24.76
C GLU A 359 15.95 -2.64 -23.76
N LEU A 360 15.92 -1.40 -24.24
CA LEU A 360 16.06 -0.21 -23.40
C LEU A 360 14.87 -0.03 -22.45
N ALA A 361 13.64 -0.25 -22.91
CA ALA A 361 12.45 -0.26 -22.04
C ALA A 361 12.55 -1.38 -20.98
N THR A 362 13.07 -2.56 -21.35
CA THR A 362 13.31 -3.67 -20.41
C THR A 362 14.36 -3.32 -19.36
N ARG A 363 15.47 -2.69 -19.77
CA ARG A 363 16.53 -2.20 -18.87
C ARG A 363 16.03 -1.09 -17.95
N PHE A 364 15.17 -0.21 -18.45
CA PHE A 364 14.55 0.84 -17.66
C PHE A 364 13.62 0.31 -16.57
N GLY A 365 12.74 -0.65 -16.90
CA GLY A 365 11.93 -1.34 -15.89
C GLY A 365 12.77 -2.05 -14.82
N LYS A 366 13.84 -2.74 -15.21
CA LYS A 366 14.77 -3.40 -14.27
C LYS A 366 15.44 -2.40 -13.34
N LYS A 367 16.02 -1.35 -13.90
CA LYS A 367 16.66 -0.27 -13.13
C LYS A 367 15.70 0.39 -12.14
N GLN A 368 14.45 0.62 -12.54
CA GLN A 368 13.39 1.09 -11.63
C GLN A 368 13.12 0.10 -10.51
N THR A 369 12.76 -1.14 -10.83
CA THR A 369 12.41 -2.18 -9.83
C THR A 369 13.56 -2.52 -8.87
N GLU A 370 14.82 -2.57 -9.35
CA GLU A 370 16.01 -2.72 -8.52
C GLU A 370 16.21 -1.55 -7.54
N THR A 371 15.87 -0.33 -7.97
CA THR A 371 15.94 0.87 -7.14
C THR A 371 14.84 0.88 -6.09
N TRP A 372 13.60 0.53 -6.48
CA TRP A 372 12.45 0.42 -5.57
C TRP A 372 12.70 -0.63 -4.48
N TRP A 373 13.12 -1.84 -4.85
CA TRP A 373 13.42 -2.96 -3.93
C TRP A 373 14.44 -2.62 -2.83
N ARG A 374 15.38 -1.72 -3.11
CA ARG A 374 16.45 -1.30 -2.19
C ARG A 374 16.11 -0.05 -1.37
N GLY A 375 15.18 0.77 -1.83
CA GLY A 375 14.94 2.13 -1.32
C GLY A 375 13.57 2.37 -0.69
N CYS A 376 12.55 1.57 -0.97
CA CYS A 376 11.18 1.81 -0.52
C CYS A 376 10.44 0.53 -0.09
N GLY A 377 9.26 0.68 0.50
CA GLY A 377 8.42 -0.42 0.98
C GLY A 377 7.62 -1.16 -0.10
N GLY A 378 7.69 -0.70 -1.36
CA GLY A 378 6.97 -1.31 -2.46
C GLY A 378 6.75 -0.38 -3.64
N SER A 379 6.27 -0.94 -4.74
CA SER A 379 6.01 -0.27 -6.00
C SER A 379 4.79 -0.88 -6.71
N PHE A 380 3.88 -0.02 -7.17
CA PHE A 380 2.68 -0.36 -7.91
C PHE A 380 2.77 0.19 -9.32
N PHE A 381 2.92 -0.69 -10.30
CA PHE A 381 3.01 -0.29 -11.70
C PHE A 381 1.67 0.21 -12.24
N TRP A 382 1.67 1.30 -13.01
CA TRP A 382 0.52 1.80 -13.74
C TRP A 382 0.57 1.32 -15.20
N THR A 383 -0.32 0.43 -15.68
CA THR A 383 -1.45 -0.21 -14.98
C THR A 383 -1.66 -1.66 -15.44
N TYR A 384 -2.54 -2.42 -14.77
CA TYR A 384 -2.73 -3.83 -15.06
C TYR A 384 -3.51 -4.11 -16.36
N LYS A 385 -4.67 -3.47 -16.51
CA LYS A 385 -5.68 -3.80 -17.51
C LYS A 385 -6.16 -2.54 -18.23
N MET A 386 -6.41 -2.67 -19.53
CA MET A 386 -6.93 -1.61 -20.40
C MET A 386 -7.64 -2.23 -21.61
N ALA A 387 -8.40 -1.44 -22.37
CA ALA A 387 -9.09 -1.91 -23.56
C ALA A 387 -8.16 -2.37 -24.71
N TRP A 388 -6.91 -1.89 -24.72
CA TRP A 388 -5.90 -2.14 -25.76
C TRP A 388 -4.72 -2.98 -25.24
N MET A 389 -5.02 -4.13 -24.63
CA MET A 389 -4.00 -5.12 -24.26
C MET A 389 -3.15 -5.52 -25.49
N PRO A 390 -1.83 -5.74 -25.35
CA PRO A 390 -1.12 -5.95 -24.08
C PRO A 390 -0.61 -4.67 -23.40
N GLY A 391 -0.89 -3.47 -23.93
CA GLY A 391 -0.58 -2.18 -23.28
C GLY A 391 0.83 -1.62 -23.48
N GLY A 392 1.73 -2.34 -24.15
CA GLY A 392 3.09 -1.86 -24.43
C GLY A 392 3.86 -1.50 -23.14
N GLU A 393 4.51 -0.34 -23.12
CA GLU A 393 5.23 0.17 -21.94
C GLU A 393 4.31 0.65 -20.78
N TRP A 394 3.00 0.78 -21.00
CA TRP A 394 1.97 1.00 -19.98
C TRP A 394 1.34 -0.30 -19.44
N GLY A 395 1.61 -1.45 -20.05
CA GLY A 395 0.96 -2.72 -19.72
C GLY A 395 1.77 -3.57 -18.74
N PHE A 396 1.28 -3.71 -17.49
CA PHE A 396 1.98 -4.51 -16.47
C PHE A 396 2.28 -5.93 -16.93
N SER A 397 1.30 -6.59 -17.57
CA SER A 397 1.45 -7.96 -18.04
C SER A 397 2.50 -8.09 -19.14
N GLU A 398 2.58 -7.13 -20.06
CA GLU A 398 3.61 -7.08 -21.10
C GLU A 398 5.00 -6.86 -20.52
N GLN A 399 5.14 -5.89 -19.61
CA GLN A 399 6.41 -5.57 -18.97
C GLN A 399 6.89 -6.69 -18.03
N THR A 400 5.97 -7.41 -17.38
CA THR A 400 6.27 -8.65 -16.65
C THR A 400 6.75 -9.76 -17.59
N ASN A 401 6.02 -10.01 -18.70
CA ASN A 401 6.38 -11.04 -19.68
C ASN A 401 7.73 -10.77 -20.36
N ASN A 402 8.09 -9.50 -20.56
CA ASN A 402 9.38 -9.08 -21.11
C ASN A 402 10.52 -9.11 -20.09
N GLY A 403 10.23 -9.41 -18.82
CA GLY A 403 11.22 -9.37 -17.73
C GLY A 403 11.69 -7.95 -17.38
N ALA A 404 10.96 -6.92 -17.79
CA ALA A 404 11.20 -5.53 -17.41
C ALA A 404 10.80 -5.29 -15.95
N ILE A 405 9.78 -6.00 -15.46
CA ILE A 405 9.35 -5.99 -14.06
C ILE A 405 9.62 -7.37 -13.48
N PRO A 406 10.86 -7.68 -13.07
CA PRO A 406 11.15 -8.95 -12.41
C PRO A 406 10.42 -9.03 -11.06
N ALA A 407 9.91 -10.21 -10.75
CA ALA A 407 9.47 -10.54 -9.40
C ALA A 407 10.64 -10.43 -8.41
N PRO A 408 10.40 -10.04 -7.14
CA PRO A 408 11.49 -9.91 -6.17
C PRO A 408 12.20 -11.24 -5.87
N PRO A 409 13.45 -11.19 -5.36
CA PRO A 409 14.14 -12.37 -4.84
C PRO A 409 13.26 -13.20 -3.90
N LEU A 410 13.30 -14.53 -4.10
CA LEU A 410 12.51 -15.53 -3.36
C LEU A 410 10.98 -15.40 -3.46
N ALA A 411 10.41 -14.42 -4.19
CA ALA A 411 8.96 -14.23 -4.29
C ALA A 411 8.22 -15.38 -5.00
N ALA A 412 8.94 -16.26 -5.70
CA ALA A 412 8.45 -17.48 -6.34
C ALA A 412 9.25 -18.74 -5.94
N ALA A 413 10.08 -18.67 -4.88
CA ALA A 413 10.85 -19.82 -4.39
C ALA A 413 9.92 -20.97 -3.97
N ASP A 414 10.26 -22.22 -4.28
CA ASP A 414 9.46 -23.36 -3.83
C ASP A 414 9.54 -23.58 -2.31
N ASN A 415 8.64 -24.41 -1.78
CA ASN A 415 8.56 -24.67 -0.35
C ASN A 415 9.85 -25.32 0.21
N THR A 416 10.61 -26.05 -0.60
CA THR A 416 11.89 -26.66 -0.19
C THR A 416 12.95 -25.58 0.00
N ALA A 417 13.07 -24.65 -0.94
CA ALA A 417 13.99 -23.52 -0.84
C ALA A 417 13.67 -22.62 0.36
N VAL A 418 12.38 -22.39 0.67
CA VAL A 418 11.97 -21.68 1.88
C VAL A 418 12.35 -22.47 3.14
N GLN A 419 12.06 -23.78 3.22
CA GLN A 419 12.45 -24.63 4.35
C GLN A 419 13.97 -24.70 4.57
N GLU A 420 14.77 -24.75 3.50
CA GLU A 420 16.23 -24.62 3.58
C GLU A 420 16.66 -23.28 4.15
N GLY A 421 15.99 -22.18 3.79
CA GLY A 421 16.21 -20.86 4.38
C GLY A 421 15.98 -20.85 5.89
N ILE A 422 14.87 -21.45 6.36
CA ILE A 422 14.57 -21.61 7.80
C ILE A 422 15.69 -22.40 8.49
N PHE A 423 16.15 -23.51 7.89
CA PHE A 423 17.22 -24.34 8.46
C PHE A 423 18.57 -23.62 8.53
N LYS A 424 18.95 -22.89 7.47
CA LYS A 424 20.16 -22.03 7.43
C LYS A 424 20.09 -20.96 8.52
N ALA A 425 18.98 -20.21 8.57
CA ALA A 425 18.75 -19.17 9.58
C ALA A 425 18.83 -19.73 11.00
N SER A 426 18.18 -20.87 11.27
CA SER A 426 18.16 -21.52 12.58
C SER A 426 19.55 -21.96 13.04
N ARG A 427 20.37 -22.48 12.12
CA ARG A 427 21.75 -22.91 12.43
C ARG A 427 22.73 -21.75 12.63
N SER A 428 22.56 -20.65 11.92
CA SER A 428 23.47 -19.50 12.01
C SER A 428 23.05 -18.46 13.06
N ARG A 429 21.84 -18.55 13.63
CA ARG A 429 21.24 -17.53 14.52
C ARG A 429 22.16 -17.12 15.67
N GLU A 430 22.68 -18.07 16.44
CA GLU A 430 23.47 -17.76 17.63
C GLU A 430 24.87 -17.21 17.29
N ASP A 431 25.51 -17.74 16.25
CA ASP A 431 26.80 -17.23 15.76
C ASP A 431 26.67 -15.78 15.23
N LEU A 432 25.60 -15.50 14.47
CA LEU A 432 25.31 -14.16 13.95
C LEU A 432 24.99 -13.18 15.06
N LYS A 433 24.17 -13.57 16.04
CA LYS A 433 23.88 -12.75 17.22
C LYS A 433 25.17 -12.38 17.93
N ASN A 434 26.02 -13.36 18.24
CA ASN A 434 27.27 -13.12 18.96
C ASN A 434 28.26 -12.27 18.16
N ALA A 435 28.35 -12.46 16.84
CA ALA A 435 29.15 -11.61 15.96
C ALA A 435 28.65 -10.15 15.92
N SER A 436 27.35 -9.95 15.72
CA SER A 436 26.72 -8.61 15.67
C SER A 436 26.77 -7.90 17.03
N MET A 437 26.58 -8.62 18.15
CA MET A 437 26.77 -8.12 19.52
C MET A 437 28.21 -7.65 19.76
N ALA A 438 29.20 -8.47 19.37
CA ALA A 438 30.60 -8.13 19.53
C ALA A 438 31.00 -6.93 18.65
N GLN A 439 30.52 -6.88 17.40
CA GLN A 439 30.77 -5.76 16.49
C GLN A 439 30.19 -4.45 17.05
N HIS A 440 28.93 -4.46 17.49
CA HIS A 440 28.27 -3.31 18.11
C HIS A 440 29.05 -2.81 19.34
N THR A 441 29.29 -3.72 20.29
CA THR A 441 29.93 -3.42 21.58
C THR A 441 31.34 -2.86 21.38
N ASN A 442 32.15 -3.50 20.53
CA ASN A 442 33.52 -3.06 20.27
C ASN A 442 33.56 -1.71 19.55
N TYR A 443 32.66 -1.48 18.58
CA TYR A 443 32.59 -0.21 17.86
C TYR A 443 32.23 0.95 18.80
N TRP A 444 31.16 0.84 19.59
CA TRP A 444 30.68 1.96 20.40
C TRP A 444 31.58 2.27 21.61
N ASN A 445 32.13 1.26 22.27
CA ASN A 445 33.11 1.47 23.34
C ASN A 445 34.43 2.07 22.83
N HIS A 446 34.82 1.81 21.58
CA HIS A 446 35.99 2.45 20.96
C HIS A 446 35.68 3.87 20.45
N ALA A 447 34.51 4.08 19.83
CA ALA A 447 34.09 5.36 19.27
C ALA A 447 33.70 6.41 20.33
N SER A 448 33.38 5.98 21.56
CA SER A 448 33.09 6.88 22.68
C SER A 448 33.65 6.32 24.00
N PRO A 449 34.98 6.33 24.20
CA PRO A 449 35.60 5.75 25.39
C PRO A 449 35.10 6.38 26.68
N GLY A 450 34.70 5.55 27.66
CA GLY A 450 34.18 6.00 28.95
C GLY A 450 32.71 6.44 28.94
N GLN A 451 32.03 6.43 27.79
CA GLN A 451 30.58 6.58 27.74
C GLN A 451 29.89 5.27 28.19
N TYR A 452 28.87 5.39 29.04
CA TYR A 452 27.97 4.29 29.36
C TYR A 452 26.99 4.03 28.19
N PHE A 453 26.70 2.76 27.94
CA PHE A 453 25.75 2.27 26.93
C PHE A 453 24.87 1.16 27.51
N GLU A 454 23.69 0.95 26.95
CA GLU A 454 22.75 -0.10 27.35
C GLU A 454 22.70 -1.25 26.33
N HIS A 455 23.86 -1.83 25.98
CA HIS A 455 24.02 -2.82 24.89
C HIS A 455 23.07 -4.03 24.93
N HIS A 456 22.49 -4.36 26.10
CA HIS A 456 21.40 -5.36 26.19
C HIS A 456 20.23 -5.02 25.27
N ARG A 457 19.90 -3.73 25.08
CA ARG A 457 18.86 -3.26 24.17
C ARG A 457 19.14 -3.63 22.71
N PHE A 458 20.40 -3.58 22.29
CA PHE A 458 20.78 -4.03 20.95
C PHE A 458 20.57 -5.54 20.81
N GLN A 459 20.80 -6.34 21.87
CA GLN A 459 20.45 -7.77 21.86
C GLN A 459 18.94 -7.99 21.77
N ASP A 460 18.14 -7.32 22.62
CA ASP A 460 16.67 -7.38 22.61
C ASP A 460 16.12 -7.05 21.21
N GLY A 461 16.65 -5.99 20.61
CA GLY A 461 16.33 -5.57 19.25
C GLY A 461 16.71 -6.65 18.24
N TRP A 462 17.95 -7.15 18.27
CA TRP A 462 18.43 -8.16 17.34
C TRP A 462 17.57 -9.43 17.38
N GLU A 463 17.26 -9.93 18.57
CA GLU A 463 16.45 -11.14 18.74
C GLU A 463 15.02 -10.94 18.25
N MET A 464 14.41 -9.78 18.51
CA MET A 464 13.10 -9.39 17.95
C MET A 464 13.14 -9.30 16.43
N GLY A 465 14.18 -8.68 15.86
CA GLY A 465 14.26 -8.38 14.43
C GLY A 465 14.48 -9.64 13.59
N PHE A 466 15.31 -10.55 14.09
CA PHE A 466 15.51 -11.86 13.48
C PHE A 466 14.23 -12.70 13.50
N ASN A 467 13.47 -12.65 14.60
CA ASN A 467 12.18 -13.35 14.73
C ASN A 467 11.10 -12.75 13.83
N ASP A 468 10.96 -11.41 13.81
CA ASP A 468 10.03 -10.71 12.92
C ASP A 468 10.31 -11.07 11.45
N ALA A 469 11.57 -11.03 11.03
CA ALA A 469 11.97 -11.38 9.66
C ALA A 469 11.65 -12.85 9.31
N LEU A 470 11.85 -13.79 10.24
CA LEU A 470 11.47 -15.20 10.08
C LEU A 470 9.95 -15.37 9.91
N ILE A 471 9.13 -14.60 10.63
CA ILE A 471 7.67 -14.68 10.56
C ILE A 471 7.15 -14.15 9.22
N PHE A 472 7.72 -13.05 8.71
CA PHE A 472 7.42 -12.57 7.35
C PHE A 472 7.86 -13.59 6.29
N PHE A 473 9.07 -14.15 6.41
CA PHE A 473 9.64 -15.12 5.48
C PHE A 473 8.78 -16.40 5.36
N THR A 474 8.27 -16.90 6.48
CA THR A 474 7.50 -18.16 6.55
C THR A 474 6.00 -18.00 6.33
N TYR A 475 5.48 -16.76 6.27
CA TYR A 475 4.05 -16.48 6.20
C TYR A 475 3.30 -17.28 5.13
N ARG A 476 3.79 -17.28 3.88
CA ARG A 476 3.12 -17.98 2.75
C ARG A 476 3.12 -19.49 2.92
N LEU A 477 4.23 -20.05 3.40
CA LEU A 477 4.40 -21.48 3.69
C LEU A 477 3.44 -21.97 4.78
N ASN A 478 3.23 -21.15 5.83
CA ASN A 478 2.31 -21.45 6.92
C ASN A 478 0.83 -21.28 6.53
N ARG A 479 0.55 -20.57 5.43
CA ARG A 479 -0.79 -20.25 4.91
C ARG A 479 -1.42 -21.32 4.01
N THR A 480 -0.91 -22.55 4.05
CA THR A 480 -1.38 -23.69 3.21
C THR A 480 -2.82 -24.16 3.49
N GLY A 481 -3.48 -23.67 4.55
CA GLY A 481 -4.90 -23.90 4.83
C GLY A 481 -5.82 -22.80 4.30
N GLY A 482 -7.03 -23.16 3.87
CA GLY A 482 -8.06 -22.21 3.42
C GLY A 482 -8.17 -21.99 1.92
N GLY A 483 -7.43 -22.74 1.10
CA GLY A 483 -7.53 -22.72 -0.37
C GLY A 483 -6.57 -21.76 -1.07
N ILE A 484 -5.76 -21.01 -0.32
CA ILE A 484 -4.76 -20.06 -0.85
C ILE A 484 -3.38 -20.72 -0.83
N THR A 485 -2.96 -21.33 -1.93
CA THR A 485 -1.61 -21.91 -2.05
C THR A 485 -0.71 -20.98 -2.88
N ARG A 486 0.10 -20.15 -2.23
CA ARG A 486 1.20 -19.41 -2.87
C ARG A 486 2.55 -19.90 -2.36
N THR A 487 3.49 -20.04 -3.28
CA THR A 487 4.91 -20.27 -2.99
C THR A 487 5.63 -18.94 -2.70
N GLY A 488 6.93 -19.04 -2.41
CA GLY A 488 7.82 -17.92 -2.15
C GLY A 488 7.84 -17.46 -0.70
N ALA A 489 8.72 -16.51 -0.42
CA ALA A 489 8.85 -15.84 0.85
C ALA A 489 8.53 -14.34 0.74
N ASP A 490 8.14 -13.72 1.85
CA ASP A 490 7.98 -12.27 1.97
C ASP A 490 9.09 -11.69 2.86
N ARG A 491 9.52 -10.45 2.60
CA ARG A 491 10.41 -9.66 3.47
C ARG A 491 9.69 -8.45 4.02
N ILE A 492 10.21 -7.87 5.10
CA ILE A 492 9.75 -6.58 5.63
C ILE A 492 10.15 -5.48 4.62
N GLY A 493 9.16 -4.90 3.95
CA GLY A 493 9.38 -3.80 2.98
C GLY A 493 9.42 -2.44 3.68
N MET A 494 8.43 -2.15 4.52
CA MET A 494 8.36 -0.89 5.27
C MET A 494 9.27 -0.89 6.52
N LEU A 495 10.54 -1.24 6.33
CA LEU A 495 11.50 -1.49 7.40
C LEU A 495 11.58 -0.36 8.43
N ASP A 496 11.65 0.89 7.98
CA ASP A 496 11.78 2.05 8.86
C ASP A 496 10.54 2.27 9.74
N LEU A 497 9.34 2.14 9.15
CA LEU A 497 8.08 2.25 9.90
C LEU A 497 7.86 1.05 10.82
N TRP A 498 8.26 -0.15 10.40
CA TRP A 498 8.24 -1.36 11.24
C TRP A 498 9.14 -1.19 12.47
N VAL A 499 10.39 -0.78 12.25
CA VAL A 499 11.35 -0.49 13.32
C VAL A 499 10.79 0.59 14.24
N LYS A 500 10.18 1.65 13.69
CA LYS A 500 9.63 2.72 14.52
C LYS A 500 8.46 2.26 15.39
N ARG A 501 7.60 1.39 14.87
CA ARG A 501 6.54 0.74 15.65
C ARG A 501 7.13 -0.09 16.79
N ARG A 502 8.09 -0.98 16.51
CA ARG A 502 8.73 -1.81 17.53
C ARG A 502 9.45 -0.99 18.62
N GLU A 503 10.11 0.13 18.26
CA GLU A 503 10.69 1.06 19.24
C GLU A 503 9.65 1.61 20.22
N LEU A 504 8.47 2.01 19.72
CA LEU A 504 7.38 2.58 20.54
C LEU A 504 6.70 1.50 21.40
N GLU A 505 6.56 0.29 20.88
CA GLU A 505 6.08 -0.90 21.61
C GLU A 505 7.03 -1.26 22.76
N TYR A 506 8.34 -1.36 22.49
CA TYR A 506 9.38 -1.64 23.47
C TYR A 506 9.51 -0.53 24.52
N GLU A 507 9.46 0.75 24.13
CA GLU A 507 9.39 1.87 25.08
C GLU A 507 8.17 1.76 26.00
N THR A 508 7.01 1.35 25.46
CA THR A 508 5.78 1.19 26.26
C THR A 508 5.91 0.03 27.24
N LEU A 509 6.52 -1.09 26.83
CA LEU A 509 6.74 -2.25 27.69
C LEU A 509 7.67 -1.91 28.86
N GLU A 510 8.82 -1.31 28.56
CA GLU A 510 9.83 -0.92 29.54
C GLU A 510 9.26 0.02 30.62
N VAL A 511 8.43 1.00 30.23
CA VAL A 511 7.75 1.89 31.19
C VAL A 511 6.80 1.12 32.09
N ARG A 512 6.05 0.16 31.53
CA ARG A 512 5.08 -0.67 32.25
C ARG A 512 5.76 -1.60 33.26
N GLU A 513 6.90 -2.18 32.90
CA GLU A 513 7.61 -3.15 33.74
C GLU A 513 8.54 -2.50 34.77
N LYS A 514 9.24 -1.42 34.39
CA LYS A 514 10.21 -0.74 35.27
C LYS A 514 9.59 0.40 36.08
N GLY A 515 8.31 0.73 35.84
CA GLY A 515 7.56 1.76 36.57
C GLY A 515 8.07 3.19 36.40
N ARG A 516 8.95 3.43 35.41
CA ARG A 516 9.61 4.72 35.16
C ARG A 516 9.86 4.93 33.66
N ALA A 517 10.01 6.18 33.24
CA ALA A 517 10.35 6.51 31.85
C ALA A 517 11.66 5.82 31.39
N VAL A 518 11.69 5.33 30.15
CA VAL A 518 12.92 4.87 29.50
C VAL A 518 13.86 6.05 29.28
N ASP A 519 15.16 5.86 29.51
CA ASP A 519 16.14 6.83 29.07
C ASP A 519 16.25 6.79 27.53
N LYS A 520 15.62 7.79 26.89
CA LYS A 520 15.58 7.92 25.44
C LYS A 520 16.98 8.08 24.81
N LYS A 521 18.02 8.38 25.61
CA LYS A 521 19.41 8.43 25.15
C LYS A 521 19.91 7.08 24.63
N PHE A 522 19.37 5.96 25.10
CA PHE A 522 19.84 4.61 24.76
C PHE A 522 18.84 3.77 23.95
N LEU A 523 17.60 4.26 23.76
CA LEU A 523 16.57 3.55 22.99
C LEU A 523 16.97 3.25 21.53
N TRP A 524 17.87 4.06 20.94
CA TRP A 524 18.41 3.81 19.59
C TRP A 524 19.19 2.49 19.49
N GLU A 525 19.74 1.97 20.60
CA GLU A 525 20.46 0.68 20.61
C GLU A 525 19.50 -0.46 20.23
N PHE A 526 18.24 -0.40 20.69
CA PHE A 526 17.18 -1.35 20.30
C PHE A 526 16.84 -1.24 18.80
N GLY A 527 16.59 -0.02 18.30
CA GLY A 527 16.27 0.20 16.89
C GLY A 527 17.42 -0.22 15.96
N HIS A 528 18.67 -0.04 16.40
CA HIS A 528 19.86 -0.52 15.70
C HIS A 528 19.95 -2.06 15.71
N GLY A 529 19.72 -2.69 16.85
CA GLY A 529 19.68 -4.15 17.00
C GLY A 529 18.64 -4.78 16.08
N LEU A 530 17.41 -4.25 16.12
CA LEU A 530 16.28 -4.71 15.31
C LEU A 530 16.59 -4.70 13.81
N ARG A 531 17.22 -3.63 13.32
CA ARG A 531 17.68 -3.52 11.92
C ARG A 531 18.75 -4.55 11.59
N GLN A 532 19.70 -4.78 12.50
CA GLN A 532 20.78 -5.75 12.28
C GLN A 532 20.25 -7.18 12.31
N GLY A 533 19.33 -7.54 13.21
CA GLY A 533 18.68 -8.85 13.26
C GLY A 533 17.88 -9.18 11.99
N ILE A 534 17.12 -8.20 11.47
CA ILE A 534 16.42 -8.33 10.18
C ILE A 534 17.43 -8.53 9.04
N LYS A 535 18.49 -7.71 8.98
CA LYS A 535 19.52 -7.78 7.94
C LYS A 535 20.31 -9.10 7.96
N ASP A 536 20.68 -9.58 9.16
CA ASP A 536 21.38 -10.85 9.34
C ASP A 536 20.51 -12.02 8.87
N PHE A 537 19.21 -11.99 9.19
CA PHE A 537 18.24 -12.96 8.65
C PHE A 537 18.16 -12.89 7.12
N GLU A 538 17.92 -11.70 6.55
CA GLU A 538 17.78 -11.49 5.10
C GLU A 538 19.00 -11.96 4.31
N HIS A 539 20.20 -11.77 4.87
CA HIS A 539 21.46 -12.22 4.28
C HIS A 539 21.56 -13.76 4.24
N VAL A 540 21.20 -14.45 5.33
CA VAL A 540 21.30 -15.92 5.41
C VAL A 540 20.30 -16.63 4.49
N VAL A 541 19.09 -16.08 4.34
CA VAL A 541 18.06 -16.69 3.48
C VAL A 541 18.20 -16.34 2.00
N GLY A 542 19.00 -15.32 1.65
CA GLY A 542 19.31 -14.98 0.26
C GLY A 542 18.40 -13.92 -0.37
N PHE A 543 17.97 -12.91 0.40
CA PHE A 543 17.31 -11.71 -0.16
C PHE A 543 18.32 -10.64 -0.66
N CYS A 544 19.60 -10.76 -0.27
CA CYS A 544 20.67 -9.77 -0.51
C CYS A 544 21.50 -10.06 -1.76
#